data_AF-A0A857VC67-F1
#
_entry.id   AF-A0A857VC67-F1
#
_cell.length_a   1.000
_cell.length_b   1.000
_cell.length_c   1.000
_cell.angle_alpha   90.00
_cell.angle_beta   90.00
_cell.angle_gamma   90.00
#
_symmetry.space_group_name_H-M   'P 1'
#
loop_
_entity.id
_entity.type
_entity.pdbx_description
1 polymer ?
#
loop_
_entity_poly.entity_id
_entity_poly.type
_entity_poly.pdbx_seq_one_letter_code
_entity_poly.pdbx_strand_id
1 'polypeptide(L)'
;MHRYKKSSVTVAIRKAKTGDFDFVSRLMTEALKSFYDGDHRAHARRIFTAHINGNVDSVGQFSLLQYIFIAEVNHHPGGMIHLVVKKQGTVKISPLIVAPEYRGQFGIGSKLLRHAEDFACKHHARQLYCTVAAQNQATLKFLLRKGFHLAGKAQDHYKPGIDEHMLYKPLGQDLTPDLSDISIVPFDEKKHAAAARQLILSRVGSDFNSVDDAWVDALFASYQRRESRDVNAKHKLIFIAEQDRKVVGVVVATPKKGRPIKIMPLVAKSEAVFEVLVANLPRLLASYGRKLYVHIVPEPWQVACLQRHSWTIEGLFPEGYAPDVTVQQWGFSLNKEGVSMRKMRIKRPYYDAIMSGRKTLEVRIGYNSIKRLKEGQPLQLENGHASGVVRIKSIRIYSKFADMLAAESWQQIVPQAKSKEEALRLLHKIYPPHKERLGVHVIEVQK
;
A
#
# COMPACT_ATOMS: atom_id res chain seq x y z
N MET A 1 1.08 -48.52 8.33
CA MET A 1 1.88 -47.30 8.06
C MET A 1 2.23 -47.23 6.58
N HIS A 2 1.52 -46.43 5.79
CA HIS A 2 1.95 -46.05 4.44
C HIS A 2 2.04 -44.52 4.41
N ARG A 3 3.23 -44.01 4.75
CA ARG A 3 3.59 -42.60 4.51
C ARG A 3 3.67 -42.43 2.99
N TYR A 4 2.65 -41.83 2.39
CA TYR A 4 2.78 -41.23 1.06
C TYR A 4 3.98 -40.27 1.09
N LYS A 5 5.10 -40.67 0.47
CA LYS A 5 6.16 -39.74 0.07
C LYS A 5 5.50 -38.77 -0.92
N LYS A 6 5.16 -37.56 -0.48
CA LYS A 6 4.96 -36.45 -1.42
C LYS A 6 6.26 -36.32 -2.21
N SER A 7 6.27 -36.67 -3.50
CA SER A 7 7.39 -36.34 -4.36
C SER A 7 7.54 -34.82 -4.30
N SER A 8 8.70 -34.35 -3.86
CA SER A 8 9.00 -32.93 -3.84
C SER A 8 9.13 -32.48 -5.29
N VAL A 9 8.16 -31.74 -5.80
CA VAL A 9 8.24 -31.15 -7.14
C VAL A 9 9.42 -30.18 -7.18
N THR A 10 10.39 -30.47 -8.02
CA THR A 10 11.59 -29.64 -8.19
C THR A 10 11.31 -28.58 -9.25
N VAL A 11 11.57 -27.31 -8.91
CA VAL A 11 11.57 -26.21 -9.88
C VAL A 11 12.96 -25.63 -9.97
N ALA A 12 13.58 -25.74 -11.14
CA ALA A 12 14.89 -25.20 -11.46
C ALA A 12 14.77 -24.01 -12.42
N ILE A 13 15.75 -23.11 -12.41
CA ILE A 13 15.84 -22.01 -13.38
C ILE A 13 17.17 -22.16 -14.11
N ARG A 14 17.11 -22.15 -15.44
CA ARG A 14 18.30 -22.22 -16.29
C ARG A 14 18.23 -21.21 -17.42
N LYS A 15 19.38 -20.92 -18.00
CA LYS A 15 19.46 -20.14 -19.24
C LYS A 15 18.77 -20.89 -20.39
N ALA A 16 18.07 -20.17 -21.26
CA ALA A 16 17.50 -20.75 -22.47
C ALA A 16 18.59 -21.26 -23.42
N LYS A 17 18.33 -22.36 -24.11
CA LYS A 17 19.17 -23.02 -25.11
C LYS A 17 18.46 -22.97 -26.46
N THR A 18 19.17 -23.22 -27.55
CA THR A 18 18.61 -23.14 -28.92
C THR A 18 17.29 -23.91 -29.11
N GLY A 19 17.16 -25.09 -28.49
CA GLY A 19 15.95 -25.92 -28.56
C GLY A 19 14.72 -25.36 -27.80
N ASP A 20 14.86 -24.30 -27.00
CA ASP A 20 13.73 -23.71 -26.28
C ASP A 20 12.93 -22.70 -27.13
N PHE A 21 13.36 -22.41 -28.37
CA PHE A 21 12.75 -21.35 -29.18
C PHE A 21 11.25 -21.55 -29.39
N ASP A 22 10.82 -22.77 -29.72
CA ASP A 22 9.40 -23.05 -29.98
C ASP A 22 8.56 -22.87 -28.72
N PHE A 23 9.08 -23.28 -27.55
CA PHE A 23 8.43 -23.04 -26.27
C PHE A 23 8.28 -21.53 -25.99
N VAL A 24 9.37 -20.77 -26.13
CA VAL A 24 9.38 -19.31 -25.91
C VAL A 24 8.43 -18.60 -26.87
N SER A 25 8.52 -18.90 -28.17
CA SER A 25 7.71 -18.27 -29.20
C SER A 25 6.22 -18.55 -29.00
N ARG A 26 5.85 -19.80 -28.69
CA ARG A 26 4.46 -20.16 -28.40
C ARG A 26 3.95 -19.45 -27.16
N LEU A 27 4.70 -19.51 -26.07
CA LEU A 27 4.32 -18.93 -24.78
C LEU A 27 4.12 -17.41 -24.88
N MET A 28 4.98 -16.71 -25.62
CA MET A 28 4.85 -15.26 -25.85
C MET A 28 3.61 -14.93 -26.69
N THR A 29 3.40 -15.62 -27.81
CA THR A 29 2.23 -15.38 -28.67
C THR A 29 0.92 -15.61 -27.92
N GLU A 30 0.83 -16.70 -27.15
CA GLU A 30 -0.37 -17.03 -26.39
C GLU A 30 -0.64 -16.03 -25.25
N ALA A 31 0.39 -15.59 -24.54
CA ALA A 31 0.23 -14.72 -23.37
C ALA A 31 0.07 -13.23 -23.72
N LEU A 32 0.66 -12.75 -24.82
CA LEU A 32 0.73 -11.33 -25.14
C LEU A 32 -0.43 -10.85 -26.04
N LYS A 33 -0.97 -11.69 -26.93
CA LYS A 33 -1.99 -11.30 -27.92
C LYS A 33 -3.22 -10.59 -27.36
N SER A 34 -3.61 -10.91 -26.13
CA SER A 34 -4.77 -10.31 -25.47
C SER A 34 -4.54 -8.85 -25.05
N PHE A 35 -3.28 -8.46 -24.85
CA PHE A 35 -2.90 -7.18 -24.25
C PHE A 35 -2.05 -6.30 -25.17
N TYR A 36 -1.37 -6.89 -26.14
CA TYR A 36 -0.39 -6.21 -26.99
C TYR A 36 -0.68 -6.54 -28.45
N ASP A 37 -0.68 -5.53 -29.32
CA ASP A 37 -0.70 -5.71 -30.77
C ASP A 37 0.72 -5.95 -31.32
N GLY A 38 0.80 -6.30 -32.61
CA GLY A 38 2.05 -6.56 -33.31
C GLY A 38 2.42 -8.05 -33.42
N ASP A 39 3.56 -8.30 -34.06
CA ASP A 39 4.04 -9.67 -34.32
C ASP A 39 4.87 -10.22 -33.14
N HIS A 40 4.17 -10.94 -32.26
CA HIS A 40 4.77 -11.59 -31.08
C HIS A 40 5.80 -12.66 -31.43
N ARG A 41 5.67 -13.31 -32.58
CA ARG A 41 6.62 -14.35 -33.03
C ARG A 41 7.91 -13.72 -33.56
N ALA A 42 7.81 -12.64 -34.33
CA ALA A 42 8.98 -11.84 -34.73
C ALA A 42 9.67 -11.23 -33.49
N HIS A 43 8.89 -10.74 -32.52
CA HIS A 43 9.45 -10.23 -31.27
C HIS A 43 10.20 -11.33 -30.49
N ALA A 44 9.61 -12.52 -30.34
CA ALA A 44 10.26 -13.67 -29.71
C ALA A 44 11.57 -14.04 -30.45
N ARG A 45 11.55 -14.09 -31.78
CA ARG A 45 12.73 -14.36 -32.60
C ARG A 45 13.86 -13.36 -32.32
N ARG A 46 13.55 -12.06 -32.33
CA ARG A 46 14.55 -11.01 -32.11
C ARG A 46 15.23 -11.12 -30.73
N ILE A 47 14.45 -11.28 -29.66
CA ILE A 47 15.02 -11.37 -28.31
C ILE A 47 15.80 -12.67 -28.10
N PHE A 48 15.37 -13.76 -28.75
CA PHE A 48 16.03 -15.05 -28.67
C PHE A 48 17.34 -15.06 -29.46
N THR A 49 17.37 -14.44 -30.64
CA THR A 49 18.61 -14.27 -31.42
C THR A 49 19.65 -13.47 -30.62
N ALA A 50 19.25 -12.36 -29.99
CA ALA A 50 20.16 -11.59 -29.14
C ALA A 50 20.71 -12.44 -27.98
N HIS A 51 19.85 -13.20 -27.31
CA HIS A 51 20.24 -14.13 -26.24
C HIS A 51 21.26 -15.19 -26.69
N ILE A 52 21.02 -15.84 -27.83
CA ILE A 52 21.91 -16.89 -28.35
C ILE A 52 23.24 -16.31 -28.85
N ASN A 53 23.22 -15.10 -29.42
CA ASN A 53 24.41 -14.41 -29.94
C ASN A 53 25.19 -13.70 -28.84
N GLY A 54 25.62 -14.45 -27.82
CA GLY A 54 26.43 -13.91 -26.73
C GLY A 54 25.68 -12.95 -25.80
N ASN A 55 24.34 -12.96 -25.83
CA ASN A 55 23.46 -12.03 -25.10
C ASN A 55 23.53 -10.58 -25.59
N VAL A 56 24.21 -10.29 -26.70
CA VAL A 56 24.45 -8.90 -27.13
C VAL A 56 23.23 -8.35 -27.87
N ASP A 57 22.75 -7.18 -27.46
CA ASP A 57 21.73 -6.45 -28.21
C ASP A 57 22.38 -5.47 -29.19
N SER A 58 22.68 -5.95 -30.40
CA SER A 58 23.37 -5.16 -31.44
C SER A 58 22.52 -4.03 -32.05
N VAL A 59 21.19 -4.09 -31.90
CA VAL A 59 20.25 -3.13 -32.51
C VAL A 59 19.61 -2.21 -31.47
N GLY A 60 19.74 -2.53 -30.18
CA GLY A 60 19.17 -1.75 -29.10
C GLY A 60 19.93 -0.46 -28.83
N GLN A 61 19.29 0.70 -29.04
CA GLN A 61 19.89 2.01 -28.74
C GLN A 61 20.29 2.15 -27.26
N PHE A 62 19.44 1.66 -26.34
CA PHE A 62 19.62 1.75 -24.88
C PHE A 62 19.80 0.40 -24.17
N SER A 63 19.77 -0.69 -24.91
CA SER A 63 20.05 -2.02 -24.36
C SER A 63 21.53 -2.36 -24.55
N LEU A 64 22.08 -3.15 -23.63
CA LEU A 64 23.40 -3.75 -23.76
C LEU A 64 23.28 -5.25 -23.97
N LEU A 65 22.52 -5.90 -23.08
CA LEU A 65 22.45 -7.36 -23.03
C LEU A 65 21.00 -7.85 -22.90
N GLN A 66 20.70 -9.01 -23.48
CA GLN A 66 19.41 -9.68 -23.42
C GLN A 66 19.57 -11.13 -22.99
N TYR A 67 18.88 -11.52 -21.91
CA TYR A 67 18.95 -12.85 -21.32
C TYR A 67 17.57 -13.46 -21.15
N ILE A 68 17.41 -14.71 -21.59
CA ILE A 68 16.21 -15.51 -21.38
C ILE A 68 16.53 -16.65 -20.42
N PHE A 69 15.71 -16.76 -19.37
CA PHE A 69 15.76 -17.87 -18.42
C PHE A 69 14.43 -18.63 -18.47
N ILE A 70 14.53 -19.95 -18.37
CA ILE A 70 13.42 -20.90 -18.36
C ILE A 70 13.31 -21.49 -16.97
N ALA A 71 12.10 -21.49 -16.41
CA ALA A 71 11.78 -22.29 -15.23
C ALA A 71 11.31 -23.67 -15.69
N GLU A 72 11.90 -24.72 -15.12
CA GLU A 72 11.54 -26.10 -15.40
C GLU A 72 10.90 -26.75 -14.18
N VAL A 73 9.78 -27.44 -14.37
CA VAL A 73 9.12 -28.27 -13.37
C VAL A 73 9.37 -29.72 -13.75
N ASN A 74 10.12 -30.47 -12.94
CA ASN A 74 10.52 -31.85 -13.26
C ASN A 74 11.07 -31.98 -14.70
N HIS A 75 11.98 -31.09 -15.09
CA HIS A 75 12.60 -31.02 -16.43
C HIS A 75 11.68 -30.58 -17.58
N HIS A 76 10.43 -30.22 -17.33
CA HIS A 76 9.53 -29.66 -18.33
C HIS A 76 9.45 -28.13 -18.22
N PRO A 77 9.59 -27.36 -19.32
CA PRO A 77 9.45 -25.90 -19.31
C PRO A 77 8.06 -25.47 -18.79
N GLY A 78 8.05 -24.67 -17.71
CA GLY A 78 6.84 -24.17 -17.07
C GLY A 78 6.71 -22.64 -17.03
N GLY A 79 7.74 -21.91 -17.46
CA GLY A 79 7.69 -20.47 -17.61
C GLY A 79 9.00 -19.88 -18.11
N MET A 80 8.98 -18.59 -18.45
CA MET A 80 10.14 -17.85 -18.90
C MET A 80 10.22 -16.47 -18.24
N ILE A 81 11.43 -15.93 -18.19
CA ILE A 81 11.66 -14.51 -17.96
C ILE A 81 12.74 -14.01 -18.92
N HIS A 82 12.46 -12.88 -19.57
CA HIS A 82 13.42 -12.16 -20.40
C HIS A 82 13.85 -10.88 -19.68
N LEU A 83 15.16 -10.73 -19.50
CA LEU A 83 15.82 -9.63 -18.81
C LEU A 83 16.69 -8.85 -19.80
N VAL A 84 16.54 -7.53 -19.80
CA VAL A 84 17.30 -6.63 -20.66
C VAL A 84 18.14 -5.71 -19.80
N VAL A 85 19.46 -5.82 -19.86
CA VAL A 85 20.40 -4.91 -19.21
C VAL A 85 20.46 -3.62 -20.01
N LYS A 86 20.22 -2.48 -19.36
CA LYS A 86 20.20 -1.17 -19.98
C LYS A 86 21.51 -0.42 -19.75
N LYS A 87 21.89 0.43 -20.71
CA LYS A 87 23.08 1.31 -20.62
C LYS A 87 23.04 2.22 -19.39
N GLN A 88 21.84 2.54 -18.92
CA GLN A 88 21.57 3.41 -17.78
C GLN A 88 21.61 2.69 -16.42
N GLY A 89 22.22 1.50 -16.31
CA GLY A 89 22.36 0.80 -15.02
C GLY A 89 21.02 0.34 -14.43
N THR A 90 20.11 -0.14 -15.28
CA THR A 90 18.82 -0.73 -14.90
C THR A 90 18.59 -2.04 -15.64
N VAL A 91 17.67 -2.87 -15.16
CA VAL A 91 17.26 -4.11 -15.83
C VAL A 91 15.76 -4.07 -16.12
N LYS A 92 15.37 -4.27 -17.38
CA LYS A 92 13.96 -4.38 -17.79
C LYS A 92 13.52 -5.84 -17.80
N ILE A 93 12.35 -6.14 -17.25
CA ILE A 93 11.66 -7.42 -17.45
C ILE A 93 10.70 -7.26 -18.65
N SER A 94 10.84 -8.09 -19.69
CA SER A 94 10.05 -7.91 -20.92
C SER A 94 10.08 -9.15 -21.83
N PRO A 95 9.36 -10.26 -21.53
CA PRO A 95 8.37 -10.41 -20.46
C PRO A 95 8.75 -11.45 -19.38
N LEU A 96 7.94 -11.53 -18.32
CA LEU A 96 7.85 -12.68 -17.40
C LEU A 96 6.53 -13.39 -17.69
N ILE A 97 6.59 -14.68 -18.07
CA ILE A 97 5.39 -15.46 -18.40
C ILE A 97 5.46 -16.83 -17.72
N VAL A 98 4.36 -17.23 -17.07
CA VAL A 98 4.16 -18.60 -16.57
C VAL A 98 3.17 -19.31 -17.49
N ALA A 99 3.53 -20.51 -17.94
CA ALA A 99 2.68 -21.33 -18.79
C ALA A 99 1.34 -21.62 -18.09
N PRO A 100 0.19 -21.53 -18.79
CA PRO A 100 -1.15 -21.60 -18.19
C PRO A 100 -1.36 -22.74 -17.21
N GLU A 101 -0.90 -23.94 -17.56
CA GLU A 101 -0.99 -25.19 -16.80
C GLU A 101 -0.24 -25.16 -15.46
N TYR A 102 0.73 -24.25 -15.30
CA TYR A 102 1.52 -24.10 -14.07
C TYR A 102 1.18 -22.82 -13.27
N ARG A 103 0.22 -22.02 -13.71
CA ARG A 103 -0.15 -20.77 -13.01
C ARG A 103 -0.71 -21.08 -11.62
N GLY A 104 -0.24 -20.33 -10.62
CA GLY A 104 -0.61 -20.54 -9.22
C GLY A 104 0.04 -21.78 -8.57
N GLN A 105 0.83 -22.55 -9.32
CA GLN A 105 1.48 -23.76 -8.85
C GLN A 105 2.99 -23.55 -8.69
N PHE A 106 3.59 -24.26 -7.75
CA PHE A 106 5.04 -24.38 -7.52
C PHE A 106 5.83 -23.06 -7.32
N GLY A 107 5.14 -21.92 -7.25
CA GLY A 107 5.74 -20.60 -7.08
C GLY A 107 6.57 -20.13 -8.27
N ILE A 108 6.37 -20.65 -9.49
CA ILE A 108 7.24 -20.40 -10.66
C ILE A 108 7.49 -18.90 -10.89
N GLY A 109 6.43 -18.09 -10.99
CA GLY A 109 6.57 -16.64 -11.21
C GLY A 109 7.36 -15.94 -10.10
N SER A 110 7.19 -16.38 -8.84
CA SER A 110 7.98 -15.84 -7.72
C SER A 110 9.45 -16.24 -7.80
N LYS A 111 9.75 -17.47 -8.23
CA LYS A 111 11.12 -17.95 -8.40
C LYS A 111 11.82 -17.23 -9.56
N LEU A 112 11.14 -17.07 -10.70
CA LEU A 112 11.66 -16.30 -11.85
C LEU A 112 11.93 -14.85 -11.48
N LEU A 113 11.02 -14.21 -10.73
CA LEU A 113 11.23 -12.83 -10.30
C LEU A 113 12.38 -12.69 -9.30
N ARG A 114 12.53 -13.61 -8.34
CA ARG A 114 13.69 -13.63 -7.44
C ARG A 114 14.99 -13.80 -8.22
N HIS A 115 15.02 -14.68 -9.22
CA HIS A 115 16.16 -14.83 -10.10
C HIS A 115 16.48 -13.53 -10.85
N ALA A 116 15.47 -12.76 -11.26
CA ALA A 116 15.66 -11.44 -11.86
C ALA A 116 16.28 -10.43 -10.90
N GLU A 117 15.86 -10.44 -9.64
CA GLU A 117 16.42 -9.59 -8.58
C GLU A 117 17.90 -9.92 -8.35
N ASP A 118 18.22 -11.20 -8.15
CA ASP A 118 19.61 -11.66 -7.98
C ASP A 118 20.48 -11.33 -9.21
N PHE A 119 19.93 -11.53 -10.41
CA PHE A 119 20.58 -11.18 -11.67
C PHE A 119 20.86 -9.68 -11.76
N ALA A 120 19.86 -8.84 -11.47
CA ALA A 120 20.00 -7.40 -11.56
C ALA A 120 21.01 -6.86 -10.53
N CYS A 121 21.02 -7.40 -9.30
CA CYS A 121 22.04 -7.08 -8.30
C CYS A 121 23.46 -7.45 -8.77
N LYS A 122 23.65 -8.63 -9.38
CA LYS A 122 24.94 -9.04 -9.96
C LYS A 122 25.40 -8.16 -11.11
N HIS A 123 24.46 -7.52 -11.81
CA HIS A 123 24.73 -6.55 -12.87
C HIS A 123 24.80 -5.09 -12.36
N HIS A 124 24.89 -4.88 -11.04
CA HIS A 124 24.95 -3.55 -10.41
C HIS A 124 23.80 -2.62 -10.83
N ALA A 125 22.65 -3.19 -11.16
CA ALA A 125 21.49 -2.41 -11.55
C ALA A 125 20.87 -1.73 -10.33
N ARG A 126 20.48 -0.47 -10.48
CA ARG A 126 19.82 0.30 -9.41
C ARG A 126 18.35 -0.08 -9.22
N GLN A 127 17.73 -0.64 -10.26
CA GLN A 127 16.32 -1.00 -10.25
C GLN A 127 15.98 -2.06 -11.31
N LEU A 128 14.95 -2.84 -11.01
CA LEU A 128 14.16 -3.59 -11.97
C LEU A 128 12.98 -2.73 -12.44
N TYR A 129 12.62 -2.79 -13.70
CA TYR A 129 11.38 -2.18 -14.19
C TYR A 129 10.69 -3.00 -15.26
N CYS A 130 9.38 -2.81 -15.39
CA CYS A 130 8.57 -3.44 -16.41
C CYS A 130 7.32 -2.62 -16.70
N THR A 131 6.57 -3.06 -17.69
CA THR A 131 5.24 -2.52 -17.98
C THR A 131 4.23 -3.65 -17.94
N VAL A 132 2.99 -3.34 -17.55
CA VAL A 132 1.89 -4.30 -17.49
C VAL A 132 0.61 -3.64 -17.96
N ALA A 133 -0.10 -4.27 -18.87
CA ALA A 133 -1.43 -3.83 -19.28
C ALA A 133 -2.36 -3.66 -18.07
N ALA A 134 -3.05 -2.53 -17.98
CA ALA A 134 -3.93 -2.18 -16.87
C ALA A 134 -5.05 -3.22 -16.68
N GLN A 135 -5.49 -3.86 -17.75
CA GLN A 135 -6.47 -4.95 -17.76
C GLN A 135 -5.90 -6.24 -17.15
N ASN A 136 -4.58 -6.43 -17.12
CA ASN A 136 -3.91 -7.59 -16.53
C ASN A 136 -3.75 -7.42 -15.00
N GLN A 137 -4.88 -7.35 -14.31
CA GLN A 137 -4.97 -7.15 -12.86
C GLN A 137 -4.26 -8.25 -12.05
N ALA A 138 -4.17 -9.47 -12.57
CA ALA A 138 -3.47 -10.57 -11.92
C ALA A 138 -1.97 -10.29 -11.83
N THR A 139 -1.35 -9.90 -12.95
CA THR A 139 0.08 -9.55 -13.01
C THR A 139 0.37 -8.28 -12.21
N LEU A 140 -0.48 -7.25 -12.32
CA LEU A 140 -0.33 -6.01 -11.54
C LEU A 140 -0.32 -6.31 -10.03
N LYS A 141 -1.31 -7.05 -9.53
CA LYS A 141 -1.37 -7.45 -8.11
C LYS A 141 -0.19 -8.32 -7.71
N PHE A 142 0.28 -9.20 -8.59
CA PHE A 142 1.46 -10.03 -8.35
C PHE A 142 2.71 -9.16 -8.13
N LEU A 143 2.99 -8.22 -9.03
CA LEU A 143 4.18 -7.37 -8.94
C LEU A 143 4.13 -6.40 -7.75
N LEU A 144 2.99 -5.79 -7.48
CA LEU A 144 2.82 -4.91 -6.31
C LEU A 144 3.09 -5.67 -5.01
N ARG A 145 2.63 -6.92 -4.89
CA ARG A 145 2.94 -7.80 -3.73
C ARG A 145 4.41 -8.20 -3.65
N LYS A 146 5.16 -8.05 -4.74
CA LYS A 146 6.60 -8.33 -4.82
C LYS A 146 7.46 -7.08 -4.62
N GLY A 147 6.83 -5.96 -4.23
CA GLY A 147 7.53 -4.71 -3.91
C GLY A 147 7.79 -3.83 -5.12
N PHE A 148 7.08 -4.03 -6.23
CA PHE A 148 7.07 -3.04 -7.30
C PHE A 148 6.15 -1.87 -6.94
N HIS A 149 6.56 -0.67 -7.33
CA HIS A 149 5.81 0.57 -7.21
C HIS A 149 5.26 0.98 -8.57
N LEU A 150 4.04 1.54 -8.57
CA LEU A 150 3.44 2.15 -9.74
C LEU A 150 4.08 3.52 -9.98
N ALA A 151 4.87 3.63 -11.04
CA ALA A 151 5.49 4.89 -11.47
C ALA A 151 4.53 5.76 -12.29
N GLY A 152 3.64 5.14 -13.08
CA GLY A 152 2.72 5.89 -13.93
C GLY A 152 1.82 5.00 -14.77
N LYS A 153 1.03 5.65 -15.64
CA LYS A 153 0.13 5.02 -16.59
C LYS A 153 0.27 5.69 -17.96
N ALA A 154 0.40 4.91 -19.01
CA ALA A 154 0.33 5.36 -20.40
C ALA A 154 -1.00 4.91 -20.99
N GLN A 155 -1.71 5.81 -21.67
CA GLN A 155 -2.98 5.49 -22.31
C GLN A 155 -2.72 4.86 -23.69
N ASP A 156 -3.52 3.84 -24.05
CA ASP A 156 -3.53 3.20 -25.37
C ASP A 156 -2.12 2.84 -25.93
N HIS A 157 -1.22 2.42 -25.06
CA HIS A 157 0.22 2.47 -25.37
C HIS A 157 0.68 1.39 -26.36
N TYR A 158 0.21 0.15 -26.16
CA TYR A 158 0.60 -0.99 -27.00
C TYR A 158 -0.57 -1.61 -27.78
N LYS A 159 -1.79 -1.22 -27.43
CA LYS A 159 -3.03 -1.68 -28.05
C LYS A 159 -4.13 -0.67 -27.77
N PRO A 160 -4.89 -0.21 -28.77
CA PRO A 160 -6.02 0.69 -28.54
C PRO A 160 -7.03 0.12 -27.54
N GLY A 161 -7.47 0.95 -26.60
CA GLY A 161 -8.34 0.58 -25.49
C GLY A 161 -7.61 -0.09 -24.31
N ILE A 162 -6.29 -0.25 -24.37
CA ILE A 162 -5.47 -0.90 -23.33
C ILE A 162 -4.39 0.06 -22.84
N ASP A 163 -4.61 0.57 -21.63
CA ASP A 163 -3.62 1.37 -20.92
C ASP A 163 -2.51 0.48 -20.37
N GLU A 164 -1.33 1.05 -20.17
CA GLU A 164 -0.16 0.37 -19.66
C GLU A 164 0.32 1.00 -18.34
N HIS A 165 0.52 0.18 -17.32
CA HIS A 165 1.15 0.58 -16.07
C HIS A 165 2.66 0.42 -16.12
N MET A 166 3.38 1.49 -15.78
CA MET A 166 4.82 1.47 -15.59
C MET A 166 5.14 1.13 -14.14
N LEU A 167 5.90 0.05 -13.94
CA LEU A 167 6.24 -0.48 -12.63
C LEU A 167 7.76 -0.56 -12.48
N TYR A 168 8.25 -0.27 -11.28
CA TYR A 168 9.66 -0.43 -10.96
C TYR A 168 9.86 -0.89 -9.52
N LYS A 169 11.02 -1.49 -9.26
CA LYS A 169 11.45 -1.93 -7.94
C LYS A 169 12.90 -1.49 -7.74
N PRO A 170 13.17 -0.56 -6.80
CA PRO A 170 14.53 -0.24 -6.39
C PRO A 170 15.27 -1.48 -5.90
N LEU A 171 16.58 -1.55 -6.16
CA LEU A 171 17.46 -2.59 -5.66
C LEU A 171 18.48 -1.97 -4.69
N GLY A 172 18.80 -2.66 -3.60
CA GLY A 172 19.79 -2.20 -2.63
C GLY A 172 19.34 -1.09 -1.67
N GLN A 173 18.02 -0.85 -1.52
CA GLN A 173 17.45 0.14 -0.59
C GLN A 173 16.97 -0.48 0.74
N ASP A 174 17.59 -1.56 1.23
CA ASP A 174 17.23 -2.21 2.50
C ASP A 174 17.85 -1.54 3.74
N LEU A 175 18.41 -0.35 3.59
CA LEU A 175 18.71 0.51 4.73
C LEU A 175 17.45 1.29 5.06
N THR A 176 16.52 0.66 5.80
CA THR A 176 15.68 1.47 6.69
C THR A 176 16.65 2.14 7.66
N PRO A 177 16.78 3.47 7.65
CA PRO A 177 17.69 4.15 8.57
C PRO A 177 17.32 3.76 10.00
N ASP A 178 18.27 3.81 10.94
CA ASP A 178 17.91 3.64 12.34
C ASP A 178 16.99 4.80 12.74
N LEU A 179 15.73 4.45 13.05
CA LEU A 179 14.67 5.42 13.32
C LEU A 179 14.44 5.62 14.83
N SER A 180 15.20 4.94 15.69
CA SER A 180 14.92 4.88 17.14
C SER A 180 14.94 6.24 17.84
N ASP A 181 15.65 7.22 17.27
CA ASP A 181 15.97 8.47 17.96
C ASP A 181 15.19 9.69 17.43
N ILE A 182 14.26 9.50 16.50
CA ILE A 182 13.46 10.59 15.92
C ILE A 182 12.06 10.58 16.52
N SER A 183 11.75 11.61 17.31
CA SER A 183 10.40 11.83 17.84
C SER A 183 9.65 12.88 17.03
N ILE A 184 8.33 12.70 16.84
CA ILE A 184 7.47 13.71 16.24
C ILE A 184 6.59 14.33 17.33
N VAL A 185 6.79 15.61 17.60
CA VAL A 185 6.09 16.35 18.66
C VAL A 185 5.30 17.53 18.08
N PRO A 186 4.23 17.99 18.75
CA PRO A 186 3.58 19.25 18.40
C PRO A 186 4.56 20.44 18.52
N PHE A 187 4.36 21.46 17.68
CA PHE A 187 5.14 22.69 17.75
C PHE A 187 4.91 23.45 19.05
N ASP A 188 6.02 23.87 19.66
CA ASP A 188 6.09 24.77 20.81
C ASP A 188 6.86 26.01 20.34
N GLU A 189 6.22 27.17 20.39
CA GLU A 189 6.78 28.40 19.83
C GLU A 189 8.06 28.83 20.55
N LYS A 190 8.12 28.68 21.88
CA LYS A 190 9.30 29.07 22.66
C LYS A 190 10.49 28.16 22.38
N LYS A 191 10.23 26.86 22.17
CA LYS A 191 11.29 25.86 21.97
C LYS A 191 11.74 25.75 20.53
N HIS A 192 10.81 25.84 19.57
CA HIS A 192 11.06 25.38 18.21
C HIS A 192 11.09 26.51 17.17
N ALA A 193 10.51 27.69 17.43
CA ALA A 193 10.27 28.70 16.39
C ALA A 193 11.54 29.11 15.62
N ALA A 194 12.62 29.44 16.33
CA ALA A 194 13.89 29.86 15.72
C ALA A 194 14.48 28.76 14.80
N ALA A 195 14.61 27.53 15.32
CA ALA A 195 15.20 26.42 14.57
C ALA A 195 14.29 25.95 13.41
N ALA A 196 12.96 25.98 13.59
CA ALA A 196 12.00 25.66 12.55
C ALA A 196 12.03 26.69 11.41
N ARG A 197 12.10 27.99 11.74
CA ARG A 197 12.25 29.08 10.76
C ARG A 197 13.51 28.88 9.91
N GLN A 198 14.66 28.71 10.56
CA GLN A 198 15.93 28.48 9.86
C GLN A 198 15.85 27.28 8.91
N LEU A 199 15.28 26.17 9.38
CA LEU A 199 15.14 24.97 8.54
C LEU A 199 14.22 25.19 7.35
N ILE A 200 13.07 25.87 7.53
CA ILE A 200 12.14 26.20 6.43
C ILE A 200 12.83 27.07 5.39
N LEU A 201 13.43 28.20 5.79
CA LEU A 201 14.03 29.15 4.85
C LEU A 201 15.20 28.51 4.08
N SER A 202 15.99 27.66 4.72
CA SER A 202 17.14 26.99 4.08
C SER A 202 16.79 25.93 3.03
N ARG A 203 15.56 25.40 3.03
CA ARG A 203 15.19 24.23 2.22
C ARG A 203 13.99 24.45 1.31
N VAL A 204 13.10 25.39 1.65
CA VAL A 204 11.86 25.63 0.89
C VAL A 204 12.03 26.81 -0.06
N GLY A 205 12.83 27.82 0.32
CA GLY A 205 12.97 29.05 -0.46
C GLY A 205 13.59 28.87 -1.85
N SER A 206 14.33 27.78 -2.10
CA SER A 206 14.89 27.49 -3.43
C SER A 206 13.85 27.02 -4.44
N ASP A 207 12.81 26.33 -3.97
CA ASP A 207 11.85 25.62 -4.82
C ASP A 207 10.49 26.34 -4.89
N PHE A 208 10.30 27.34 -4.03
CA PHE A 208 9.06 28.07 -3.86
C PHE A 208 9.34 29.57 -3.68
N ASN A 209 8.86 30.38 -4.62
CA ASN A 209 8.96 31.83 -4.52
C ASN A 209 8.19 32.35 -3.30
N SER A 210 8.66 33.48 -2.75
CA SER A 210 8.02 34.19 -1.63
C SER A 210 7.91 33.38 -0.33
N VAL A 211 8.81 32.42 -0.11
CA VAL A 211 9.01 31.79 1.20
C VAL A 211 10.10 32.56 1.93
N ASP A 212 9.68 33.65 2.58
CA ASP A 212 10.52 34.57 3.35
C ASP A 212 10.10 34.59 4.84
N ASP A 213 10.72 35.46 5.63
CA ASP A 213 10.42 35.61 7.05
C ASP A 213 8.95 35.96 7.31
N ALA A 214 8.34 36.81 6.49
CA ALA A 214 6.94 37.21 6.63
C ALA A 214 6.00 36.04 6.37
N TRP A 215 6.35 35.17 5.42
CA TRP A 215 5.63 33.92 5.17
C TRP A 215 5.69 32.98 6.38
N VAL A 216 6.86 32.86 7.02
CA VAL A 216 7.03 32.04 8.24
C VAL A 216 6.27 32.64 9.43
N ASP A 217 6.25 33.97 9.58
CA ASP A 217 5.45 34.65 10.60
C ASP A 217 3.96 34.34 10.45
N ALA A 218 3.43 34.49 9.23
CA ALA A 218 2.05 34.15 8.91
C ALA A 218 1.74 32.67 9.19
N LEU A 219 2.72 31.78 9.00
CA LEU A 219 2.61 30.37 9.30
C LEU A 219 2.52 30.11 10.82
N PHE A 220 3.38 30.69 11.64
CA PHE A 220 3.30 30.53 13.10
C PHE A 220 2.03 31.16 13.69
N ALA A 221 1.65 32.35 13.23
CA ALA A 221 0.38 32.98 13.62
C ALA A 221 -0.83 32.08 13.31
N SER A 222 -0.79 31.32 12.20
CA SER A 222 -1.87 30.38 11.85
C SER A 222 -1.94 29.14 12.74
N TYR A 223 -0.85 28.76 13.39
CA TYR A 223 -0.83 27.67 14.38
C TYR A 223 -1.43 28.09 15.72
N GLN A 224 -1.32 29.37 16.11
CA GLN A 224 -1.96 29.89 17.31
C GLN A 224 -3.50 29.72 17.27
N ARG A 225 -4.09 29.64 16.07
CA ARG A 225 -5.53 29.39 15.85
C ARG A 225 -5.93 27.91 15.84
N ARG A 226 -5.02 26.96 16.07
CA ARG A 226 -5.28 25.50 15.92
C ARG A 226 -6.46 24.98 16.73
N GLU A 227 -6.72 25.55 17.91
CA GLU A 227 -7.79 25.08 18.80
C GLU A 227 -9.18 25.43 18.27
N SER A 228 -9.29 26.45 17.40
CA SER A 228 -10.59 26.82 16.80
C SER A 228 -11.14 25.71 15.91
N ARG A 229 -10.24 24.90 15.30
CA ARG A 229 -10.54 23.90 14.26
C ARG A 229 -11.38 24.43 13.10
N ASP A 230 -11.53 25.74 12.99
CA ASP A 230 -12.28 26.37 11.91
C ASP A 230 -11.39 26.46 10.67
N VAL A 231 -11.87 25.84 9.60
CA VAL A 231 -11.18 25.85 8.30
C VAL A 231 -11.18 27.24 7.68
N ASN A 232 -12.14 28.10 8.00
CA ASN A 232 -12.24 29.46 7.48
C ASN A 232 -11.26 30.40 8.19
N ALA A 233 -10.99 30.19 9.47
CA ALA A 233 -9.88 30.81 10.20
C ALA A 233 -8.48 30.38 9.69
N LYS A 234 -8.42 29.47 8.69
CA LYS A 234 -7.18 28.92 8.09
C LYS A 234 -6.19 28.45 9.17
N HIS A 235 -6.69 27.76 10.19
CA HIS A 235 -5.82 27.22 11.23
C HIS A 235 -4.86 26.19 10.63
N LYS A 236 -3.67 26.07 11.22
CA LYS A 236 -2.67 25.07 10.84
C LYS A 236 -2.27 24.24 12.06
N LEU A 237 -1.83 23.02 11.79
CA LEU A 237 -1.13 22.18 12.74
C LEU A 237 0.34 22.17 12.32
N ILE A 238 1.25 22.26 13.28
CA ILE A 238 2.68 22.19 13.05
C ILE A 238 3.23 21.06 13.92
N PHE A 239 3.98 20.18 13.30
CA PHE A 239 4.70 19.09 13.93
C PHE A 239 6.19 19.23 13.67
N ILE A 240 6.98 18.88 14.67
CA ILE A 240 8.44 18.96 14.66
C ILE A 240 8.99 17.55 14.80
N ALA A 241 9.89 17.17 13.90
CA ALA A 241 10.75 16.02 14.11
C ALA A 241 11.98 16.47 14.91
N GLU A 242 12.19 15.84 16.05
CA GLU A 242 13.31 16.09 16.95
C GLU A 242 14.22 14.87 17.01
N GLN A 243 15.53 15.13 16.95
CA GLN A 243 16.60 14.17 17.23
C GLN A 243 17.62 14.88 18.11
N ASP A 244 18.03 14.27 19.22
CA ASP A 244 18.94 14.87 20.20
C ASP A 244 18.54 16.28 20.66
N ARG A 245 17.23 16.50 20.86
CA ARG A 245 16.62 17.80 21.21
C ARG A 245 16.85 18.92 20.18
N LYS A 246 17.21 18.56 18.94
CA LYS A 246 17.36 19.50 17.82
C LYS A 246 16.21 19.31 16.84
N VAL A 247 15.73 20.42 16.29
CA VAL A 247 14.79 20.41 15.16
C VAL A 247 15.51 19.86 13.93
N VAL A 248 15.06 18.70 13.46
CA VAL A 248 15.58 18.02 12.27
C VAL A 248 14.55 17.88 11.16
N GLY A 249 13.27 18.16 11.45
CA GLY A 249 12.23 18.25 10.42
C GLY A 249 11.05 19.09 10.89
N VAL A 250 10.32 19.64 9.92
CA VAL A 250 9.12 20.46 10.15
C VAL A 250 8.04 20.02 9.18
N VAL A 251 6.84 19.80 9.71
CA VAL A 251 5.65 19.52 8.91
C VAL A 251 4.53 20.46 9.29
N VAL A 252 3.93 21.09 8.29
CA VAL A 252 2.77 21.94 8.49
C VAL A 252 1.57 21.36 7.76
N ALA A 253 0.54 21.05 8.51
CA ALA A 253 -0.71 20.49 8.03
C ALA A 253 -1.82 21.55 8.06
N THR A 254 -2.43 21.79 6.91
CA THR A 254 -3.53 22.76 6.75
C THR A 254 -4.80 22.02 6.34
N PRO A 255 -5.73 21.75 7.27
CA PRO A 255 -7.06 21.22 6.93
C PRO A 255 -7.81 22.16 5.97
N LYS A 256 -8.54 21.58 5.01
CA LYS A 256 -9.30 22.31 3.98
C LYS A 256 -10.77 21.88 3.94
N LYS A 257 -11.62 22.71 3.30
CA LYS A 257 -13.01 22.37 2.96
C LYS A 257 -13.06 21.02 2.21
N GLY A 258 -14.03 20.18 2.54
CA GLY A 258 -14.14 18.82 1.98
C GLY A 258 -13.21 17.79 2.65
N ARG A 259 -12.52 18.18 3.73
CA ARG A 259 -11.67 17.35 4.60
C ARG A 259 -10.35 16.78 4.00
N PRO A 260 -9.74 17.29 2.90
CA PRO A 260 -8.33 17.01 2.67
C PRO A 260 -7.44 17.90 3.55
N ILE A 261 -6.21 17.48 3.77
CA ILE A 261 -5.20 18.19 4.56
C ILE A 261 -4.00 18.44 3.64
N LYS A 262 -3.69 19.71 3.39
CA LYS A 262 -2.48 20.09 2.67
C LYS A 262 -1.30 20.00 3.61
N ILE A 263 -0.27 19.25 3.23
CA ILE A 263 1.01 19.22 3.90
C ILE A 263 1.93 20.18 3.17
N MET A 264 2.25 21.33 3.78
CA MET A 264 3.18 22.30 3.22
C MET A 264 3.64 23.33 4.28
N PRO A 265 4.95 23.43 4.56
CA PRO A 265 6.02 22.63 3.96
C PRO A 265 6.17 21.26 4.65
N LEU A 266 6.87 20.34 3.98
CA LEU A 266 7.37 19.07 4.52
C LEU A 266 8.89 19.11 4.36
N VAL A 267 9.60 19.41 5.45
CA VAL A 267 11.05 19.63 5.41
C VAL A 267 11.74 18.65 6.35
N ALA A 268 12.84 18.07 5.90
CA ALA A 268 13.67 17.15 6.66
C ALA A 268 15.15 17.42 6.39
N LYS A 269 16.00 17.27 7.42
CA LYS A 269 17.47 17.40 7.28
C LYS A 269 18.14 16.17 6.66
N SER A 270 17.49 15.01 6.71
CA SER A 270 18.02 13.73 6.21
C SER A 270 16.91 12.83 5.65
N GLU A 271 17.30 11.81 4.89
CA GLU A 271 16.39 10.79 4.36
C GLU A 271 15.60 10.08 5.47
N ALA A 272 16.28 9.73 6.57
CA ALA A 272 15.69 9.10 7.75
C ALA A 272 14.55 9.93 8.36
N VAL A 273 14.77 11.23 8.52
CA VAL A 273 13.75 12.14 9.06
C VAL A 273 12.57 12.26 8.11
N PHE A 274 12.82 12.34 6.80
CA PHE A 274 11.74 12.38 5.81
C PHE A 274 10.91 11.11 5.84
N GLU A 275 11.55 9.93 5.90
CA GLU A 275 10.87 8.64 5.99
C GLU A 275 9.99 8.53 7.25
N VAL A 276 10.53 8.92 8.41
CA VAL A 276 9.77 8.96 9.68
C VAL A 276 8.54 9.87 9.58
N LEU A 277 8.69 11.06 9.01
CA LEU A 277 7.57 11.99 8.81
C LEU A 277 6.52 11.37 7.88
N VAL A 278 6.91 10.93 6.70
CA VAL A 278 5.99 10.36 5.68
C VAL A 278 5.26 9.11 6.22
N ALA A 279 5.94 8.26 6.99
CA ALA A 279 5.37 7.06 7.59
C ALA A 279 4.33 7.37 8.68
N ASN A 280 4.55 8.41 9.48
CA ASN A 280 3.73 8.71 10.66
C ASN A 280 2.61 9.73 10.41
N LEU A 281 2.74 10.59 9.39
CA LEU A 281 1.75 11.61 9.06
C LEU A 281 0.31 11.07 8.92
N PRO A 282 0.07 9.91 8.26
CA PRO A 282 -1.26 9.33 8.21
C PRO A 282 -1.90 9.08 9.57
N ARG A 283 -1.11 8.55 10.52
CA ARG A 283 -1.59 8.27 11.87
C ARG A 283 -1.82 9.55 12.67
N LEU A 284 -0.87 10.49 12.60
CA LEU A 284 -0.93 11.78 13.30
C LEU A 284 -2.14 12.61 12.87
N LEU A 285 -2.48 12.57 11.57
CA LEU A 285 -3.49 13.44 10.98
C LEU A 285 -4.84 12.75 10.72
N ALA A 286 -4.99 11.47 11.10
CA ALA A 286 -6.18 10.66 10.86
C ALA A 286 -7.48 11.30 11.42
N SER A 287 -7.39 12.01 12.56
CA SER A 287 -8.54 12.66 13.19
C SER A 287 -8.96 13.97 12.52
N TYR A 288 -8.14 14.54 11.62
CA TYR A 288 -8.35 15.88 11.07
C TYR A 288 -8.91 15.88 9.65
N GLY A 289 -8.93 14.74 8.96
CA GLY A 289 -9.30 14.70 7.55
C GLY A 289 -9.48 13.29 6.99
N ARG A 290 -9.75 13.21 5.69
CA ARG A 290 -9.92 11.95 4.94
C ARG A 290 -8.78 11.66 3.95
N LYS A 291 -7.94 12.67 3.68
CA LYS A 291 -6.88 12.62 2.68
C LYS A 291 -5.77 13.58 3.08
N LEU A 292 -4.53 13.17 2.92
CA LEU A 292 -3.37 14.03 2.93
C LEU A 292 -2.94 14.29 1.49
N TYR A 293 -2.39 15.48 1.23
CA TYR A 293 -1.66 15.72 0.00
C TYR A 293 -0.52 16.69 0.24
N VAL A 294 0.61 16.49 -0.43
CA VAL A 294 1.81 17.32 -0.33
C VAL A 294 2.18 17.84 -1.71
N HIS A 295 2.67 19.08 -1.76
CA HIS A 295 3.31 19.68 -2.92
C HIS A 295 4.80 19.76 -2.64
N ILE A 296 5.60 19.16 -3.50
CA ILE A 296 7.05 19.09 -3.34
C ILE A 296 7.71 19.03 -4.72
N VAL A 297 8.97 19.46 -4.81
CA VAL A 297 9.88 19.16 -5.92
C VAL A 297 10.77 18.03 -5.42
N PRO A 298 10.39 16.76 -5.61
CA PRO A 298 11.07 15.68 -4.91
C PRO A 298 12.33 15.25 -5.64
N GLU A 299 13.37 14.97 -4.89
CA GLU A 299 14.49 14.16 -5.36
C GLU A 299 14.03 12.70 -5.61
N PRO A 300 14.74 11.92 -6.45
CA PRO A 300 14.33 10.54 -6.76
C PRO A 300 14.13 9.64 -5.53
N TRP A 301 14.90 9.84 -4.46
CA TRP A 301 14.75 9.08 -3.22
C TRP A 301 13.48 9.45 -2.45
N GLN A 302 13.03 10.71 -2.50
CA GLN A 302 11.77 11.16 -1.88
C GLN A 302 10.56 10.56 -2.60
N VAL A 303 10.62 10.46 -3.93
CA VAL A 303 9.63 9.74 -4.73
C VAL A 303 9.52 8.28 -4.28
N ALA A 304 10.67 7.60 -4.16
CA ALA A 304 10.71 6.21 -3.71
C ALA A 304 10.16 6.05 -2.28
N CYS A 305 10.52 6.95 -1.35
CA CYS A 305 10.00 6.98 0.02
C CYS A 305 8.48 7.15 0.05
N LEU A 306 7.94 8.14 -0.67
CA LEU A 306 6.49 8.39 -0.76
C LEU A 306 5.75 7.13 -1.27
N GLN A 307 6.23 6.51 -2.33
CA GLN A 307 5.61 5.30 -2.90
C GLN A 307 5.70 4.08 -1.97
N ARG A 308 6.83 3.89 -1.28
CA ARG A 308 7.00 2.85 -0.25
C ARG A 308 6.00 3.01 0.88
N HIS A 309 5.73 4.25 1.26
CA HIS A 309 4.71 4.60 2.24
C HIS A 309 3.33 4.84 1.63
N SER A 310 3.05 4.24 0.47
CA SER A 310 1.69 4.15 -0.08
C SER A 310 1.07 5.49 -0.52
N TRP A 311 1.88 6.54 -0.66
CA TRP A 311 1.50 7.78 -1.34
C TRP A 311 1.54 7.56 -2.85
N THR A 312 0.69 8.28 -3.57
CA THR A 312 0.57 8.19 -5.02
C THR A 312 0.72 9.57 -5.64
N ILE A 313 1.43 9.66 -6.76
CA ILE A 313 1.44 10.88 -7.57
C ILE A 313 0.04 11.10 -8.15
N GLU A 314 -0.46 12.33 -8.03
CA GLU A 314 -1.81 12.71 -8.46
C GLU A 314 -1.81 13.82 -9.51
N GLY A 315 -0.70 14.55 -9.66
CA GLY A 315 -0.58 15.62 -10.62
C GLY A 315 0.80 16.24 -10.66
N LEU A 316 1.06 16.94 -11.76
CA LEU A 316 2.24 17.76 -11.99
C LEU A 316 1.75 19.20 -12.20
N PHE A 317 2.44 20.15 -11.58
CA PHE A 317 2.16 21.58 -11.66
C PHE A 317 3.42 22.28 -12.19
N PRO A 318 3.59 22.37 -13.51
CA PRO A 318 4.65 23.17 -14.12
C PRO A 318 4.50 24.63 -13.71
N GLU A 319 5.59 25.24 -13.26
CA GLU A 319 5.70 26.65 -12.85
C GLU A 319 4.69 27.14 -11.80
N GLY A 320 4.03 26.22 -11.09
CA GLY A 320 2.95 26.58 -10.18
C GLY A 320 3.40 27.31 -8.91
N TYR A 321 4.71 27.30 -8.61
CA TYR A 321 5.28 27.88 -7.39
C TYR A 321 6.58 28.67 -7.62
N ALA A 322 7.31 28.40 -8.71
CA ALA A 322 8.47 29.14 -9.18
C ALA A 322 8.67 28.85 -10.68
N PRO A 323 9.27 29.77 -11.47
CA PRO A 323 9.72 29.49 -12.84
C PRO A 323 10.64 28.26 -12.90
N ASP A 324 10.66 27.56 -14.04
CA ASP A 324 11.54 26.40 -14.32
C ASP A 324 11.40 25.19 -13.37
N VAL A 325 10.40 25.20 -12.49
CA VAL A 325 10.15 24.14 -11.51
C VAL A 325 8.83 23.43 -11.82
N THR A 326 8.84 22.10 -11.81
CA THR A 326 7.62 21.29 -11.84
C THR A 326 7.34 20.70 -10.46
N VAL A 327 6.32 21.22 -9.79
CA VAL A 327 5.89 20.71 -8.49
C VAL A 327 5.04 19.46 -8.68
N GLN A 328 5.31 18.42 -7.90
CA GLN A 328 4.51 17.21 -7.88
C GLN A 328 3.49 17.27 -6.75
N GLN A 329 2.24 16.90 -7.04
CA GLN A 329 1.25 16.60 -6.01
C GLN A 329 1.26 15.11 -5.70
N TRP A 330 1.50 14.79 -4.43
CA TRP A 330 1.41 13.44 -3.89
C TRP A 330 0.26 13.34 -2.91
N GLY A 331 -0.57 12.32 -3.06
CA GLY A 331 -1.74 12.09 -2.23
C GLY A 331 -1.64 10.81 -1.39
N PHE A 332 -2.25 10.85 -0.21
CA PHE A 332 -2.48 9.69 0.63
C PHE A 332 -3.93 9.70 1.12
N SER A 333 -4.72 8.70 0.72
CA SER A 333 -6.07 8.54 1.26
C SER A 333 -5.99 7.95 2.67
N LEU A 334 -6.40 8.71 3.69
CA LEU A 334 -6.59 8.20 5.05
C LEU A 334 -7.76 7.20 5.10
N ASN A 335 -8.70 7.40 4.17
CA ASN A 335 -9.82 6.53 3.90
C ASN A 335 -9.51 5.60 2.72
N LYS A 336 -8.32 4.98 2.64
CA LYS A 336 -8.12 3.94 1.61
C LYS A 336 -9.32 3.00 1.68
N GLU A 337 -10.06 2.89 0.57
CA GLU A 337 -10.77 1.67 0.23
C GLU A 337 -9.68 0.58 0.21
N GLY A 338 -9.51 -0.09 1.35
CA GLY A 338 -8.27 -0.82 1.64
C GLY A 338 -7.78 -0.71 3.10
N VAL A 339 -8.32 0.23 3.90
CA VAL A 339 -8.57 -0.10 5.31
C VAL A 339 -9.50 -1.30 5.21
N SER A 340 -8.99 -2.48 5.55
CA SER A 340 -9.81 -3.67 5.72
C SER A 340 -11.04 -3.22 6.49
N MET A 341 -12.19 -3.10 5.82
CA MET A 341 -13.47 -3.05 6.52
C MET A 341 -13.39 -4.18 7.51
N ARG A 342 -13.55 -3.88 8.80
CA ARG A 342 -13.27 -4.90 9.80
C ARG A 342 -14.28 -6.00 9.58
N LYS A 343 -13.75 -7.17 9.24
CA LYS A 343 -14.54 -8.36 9.00
C LYS A 343 -14.83 -9.01 10.33
N MET A 344 -16.10 -9.26 10.59
CA MET A 344 -16.54 -10.02 11.75
C MET A 344 -17.35 -11.20 11.26
N ARG A 345 -16.87 -12.41 11.58
CA ARG A 345 -17.60 -13.63 11.27
C ARG A 345 -18.77 -13.81 12.24
N ILE A 346 -19.95 -14.03 11.69
CA ILE A 346 -21.19 -14.21 12.44
C ILE A 346 -21.87 -15.50 11.95
N LYS A 347 -22.39 -16.32 12.86
CA LYS A 347 -23.14 -17.54 12.48
C LYS A 347 -24.44 -17.15 11.78
N ARG A 348 -24.88 -17.97 10.81
CA ARG A 348 -26.05 -17.70 9.95
C ARG A 348 -27.27 -17.14 10.68
N PRO A 349 -27.77 -17.73 11.78
CA PRO A 349 -28.98 -17.24 12.42
C PRO A 349 -28.87 -15.80 12.93
N TYR A 350 -27.70 -15.42 13.45
CA TYR A 350 -27.46 -14.07 13.94
C TYR A 350 -27.20 -13.09 12.79
N TYR A 351 -26.53 -13.53 11.73
CA TYR A 351 -26.30 -12.71 10.53
C TYR A 351 -27.64 -12.31 9.89
N ASP A 352 -28.53 -13.28 9.68
CA ASP A 352 -29.85 -13.03 9.08
C ASP A 352 -30.72 -12.14 9.99
N ALA A 353 -30.62 -12.31 11.31
CA ALA A 353 -31.32 -11.46 12.28
C ALA A 353 -30.80 -10.02 12.28
N ILE A 354 -29.49 -9.80 12.14
CA ILE A 354 -28.91 -8.45 12.03
C ILE A 354 -29.32 -7.80 10.71
N MET A 355 -29.23 -8.53 9.59
CA MET A 355 -29.55 -8.00 8.26
C MET A 355 -31.04 -7.71 8.07
N SER A 356 -31.92 -8.36 8.84
CA SER A 356 -33.36 -8.09 8.91
C SER A 356 -33.74 -7.06 10.00
N GLY A 357 -32.78 -6.52 10.76
CA GLY A 357 -33.01 -5.52 11.80
C GLY A 357 -33.60 -6.07 13.11
N ARG A 358 -33.89 -7.37 13.20
CA ARG A 358 -34.42 -8.02 14.42
C ARG A 358 -33.38 -8.11 15.54
N LYS A 359 -32.09 -8.15 15.20
CA LYS A 359 -30.96 -8.13 16.13
C LYS A 359 -30.14 -6.87 15.92
N THR A 360 -30.14 -5.98 16.90
CA THR A 360 -29.38 -4.72 16.87
C THR A 360 -28.18 -4.73 17.81
N LEU A 361 -28.08 -5.70 18.72
CA LEU A 361 -27.02 -5.78 19.73
C LEU A 361 -26.15 -7.01 19.51
N GLU A 362 -24.91 -6.84 19.03
CA GLU A 362 -23.94 -7.93 18.89
C GLU A 362 -23.01 -8.01 20.10
N VAL A 363 -22.97 -9.16 20.75
CA VAL A 363 -22.22 -9.34 22.01
C VAL A 363 -20.95 -10.14 21.76
N ARG A 364 -19.82 -9.60 22.23
CA ARG A 364 -18.49 -10.19 22.07
C ARG A 364 -17.67 -10.05 23.34
N ILE A 365 -16.75 -10.99 23.55
CA ILE A 365 -15.72 -10.84 24.58
C ILE A 365 -14.60 -9.91 24.09
N GLY A 366 -14.05 -9.10 24.99
CA GLY A 366 -13.02 -8.07 24.75
C GLY A 366 -11.64 -8.57 24.35
N TYR A 367 -11.54 -9.41 23.32
CA TYR A 367 -10.28 -9.69 22.65
C TYR A 367 -9.72 -8.40 22.02
N ASN A 368 -8.40 -8.37 21.76
CA ASN A 368 -7.73 -7.20 21.18
C ASN A 368 -8.38 -6.70 19.87
N SER A 369 -8.98 -7.59 19.06
CA SER A 369 -9.70 -7.21 17.84
C SER A 369 -11.02 -6.46 18.12
N ILE A 370 -11.73 -6.84 19.18
CA ILE A 370 -13.01 -6.26 19.58
C ILE A 370 -12.78 -4.92 20.30
N LYS A 371 -11.80 -4.86 21.21
CA LYS A 371 -11.44 -3.63 21.95
C LYS A 371 -11.04 -2.46 21.06
N ARG A 372 -10.60 -2.72 19.83
CA ARG A 372 -10.22 -1.67 18.88
C ARG A 372 -11.41 -1.09 18.11
N LEU A 373 -12.62 -1.66 18.21
CA LEU A 373 -13.79 -1.17 17.48
C LEU A 373 -14.16 0.23 17.98
N LYS A 374 -14.69 1.07 17.09
CA LYS A 374 -15.04 2.46 17.39
C LYS A 374 -16.46 2.75 16.94
N GLU A 375 -17.15 3.60 17.68
CA GLU A 375 -18.44 4.14 17.31
C GLU A 375 -18.36 4.89 15.97
N GLY A 376 -19.44 4.83 15.18
CA GLY A 376 -19.55 5.46 13.87
C GLY A 376 -18.82 4.76 12.72
N GLN A 377 -17.99 3.74 12.98
CA GLN A 377 -17.24 3.04 11.92
C GLN A 377 -18.10 1.97 11.21
N PRO A 378 -17.86 1.70 9.91
CA PRO A 378 -18.48 0.58 9.21
C PRO A 378 -17.83 -0.76 9.60
N LEU A 379 -18.64 -1.80 9.66
CA LEU A 379 -18.25 -3.18 9.99
C LEU A 379 -18.81 -4.12 8.93
N GLN A 380 -17.95 -4.97 8.36
CA GLN A 380 -18.36 -6.00 7.41
C GLN A 380 -18.66 -7.30 8.16
N LEU A 381 -19.90 -7.75 8.11
CA LEU A 381 -20.32 -9.03 8.65
C LEU A 381 -20.17 -10.10 7.57
N GLU A 382 -19.53 -11.22 7.93
CA GLU A 382 -19.30 -12.33 7.02
C GLU A 382 -19.88 -13.64 7.57
N ASN A 383 -20.48 -14.41 6.68
CA ASN A 383 -20.93 -15.76 6.98
C ASN A 383 -20.80 -16.65 5.74
N GLY A 384 -19.67 -17.35 5.62
CA GLY A 384 -19.35 -18.16 4.45
C GLY A 384 -19.31 -17.31 3.17
N HIS A 385 -20.28 -17.49 2.28
CA HIS A 385 -20.40 -16.77 1.01
C HIS A 385 -21.25 -15.49 1.10
N ALA A 386 -21.92 -15.23 2.23
CA ALA A 386 -22.73 -14.03 2.42
C ALA A 386 -21.93 -12.94 3.15
N SER A 387 -22.10 -11.69 2.74
CA SER A 387 -21.53 -10.53 3.42
C SER A 387 -22.51 -9.36 3.46
N GLY A 388 -22.49 -8.59 4.54
CA GLY A 388 -23.34 -7.41 4.71
C GLY A 388 -22.61 -6.35 5.52
N VAL A 389 -22.95 -5.08 5.31
CA VAL A 389 -22.30 -3.94 5.97
C VAL A 389 -23.26 -3.37 6.99
N VAL A 390 -22.75 -3.07 8.18
CA VAL A 390 -23.48 -2.35 9.24
C VAL A 390 -22.61 -1.23 9.78
N ARG A 391 -23.21 -0.23 10.39
CA ARG A 391 -22.54 0.84 11.13
C ARG A 391 -22.65 0.58 12.62
N ILE A 392 -21.53 0.76 13.34
CA ILE A 392 -21.54 0.71 14.80
C ILE A 392 -22.13 2.02 15.31
N LYS A 393 -23.26 1.94 16.03
CA LYS A 393 -23.86 3.10 16.70
C LYS A 393 -23.13 3.45 17.98
N SER A 394 -22.99 2.46 18.85
CA SER A 394 -22.37 2.61 20.16
C SER A 394 -21.72 1.32 20.63
N ILE A 395 -20.80 1.41 21.60
CA ILE A 395 -20.17 0.25 22.24
C ILE A 395 -20.23 0.40 23.76
N ARG A 396 -20.87 -0.55 24.43
CA ARG A 396 -21.01 -0.59 25.90
C ARG A 396 -20.28 -1.79 26.47
N ILE A 397 -19.68 -1.64 27.66
CA ILE A 397 -18.82 -2.66 28.26
C ILE A 397 -19.35 -3.04 29.65
N TYR A 398 -19.51 -4.33 29.89
CA TYR A 398 -19.98 -4.92 31.14
C TYR A 398 -18.97 -5.92 31.70
N SER A 399 -19.00 -6.12 33.03
CA SER A 399 -18.19 -7.11 33.73
C SER A 399 -18.64 -8.55 33.45
N LYS A 400 -19.95 -8.82 33.52
CA LYS A 400 -20.54 -10.15 33.32
C LYS A 400 -21.75 -10.09 32.38
N PHE A 401 -22.10 -11.23 31.77
CA PHE A 401 -23.31 -11.36 30.95
C PHE A 401 -24.59 -11.13 31.76
N ALA A 402 -24.60 -11.49 33.05
CA ALA A 402 -25.74 -11.24 33.92
C ALA A 402 -26.02 -9.73 34.07
N ASP A 403 -24.97 -8.93 34.30
CA ASP A 403 -25.05 -7.46 34.40
C ASP A 403 -25.54 -6.86 33.08
N MET A 404 -24.97 -7.33 31.97
CA MET A 404 -25.39 -6.94 30.62
C MET A 404 -26.86 -7.24 30.36
N LEU A 405 -27.35 -8.46 30.66
CA LEU A 405 -28.75 -8.83 30.43
C LEU A 405 -29.73 -8.17 31.42
N ALA A 406 -29.24 -7.54 32.49
CA ALA A 406 -30.04 -6.68 33.35
C ALA A 406 -30.28 -5.29 32.72
N ALA A 407 -29.33 -4.79 31.92
CA ALA A 407 -29.40 -3.48 31.29
C ALA A 407 -29.87 -3.51 29.83
N GLU A 408 -29.64 -4.61 29.11
CA GLU A 408 -29.85 -4.72 27.67
C GLU A 408 -31.01 -5.67 27.33
N SER A 409 -31.74 -5.37 26.25
CA SER A 409 -32.80 -6.27 25.77
C SER A 409 -32.21 -7.58 25.24
N TRP A 410 -32.49 -8.68 25.95
CA TRP A 410 -32.04 -10.01 25.56
C TRP A 410 -32.60 -10.44 24.19
N GLN A 411 -33.80 -9.97 23.82
CA GLN A 411 -34.43 -10.23 22.52
C GLN A 411 -33.61 -9.62 21.37
N GLN A 412 -32.99 -8.45 21.59
CA GLN A 412 -32.13 -7.80 20.61
C GLN A 412 -30.72 -8.39 20.54
N ILE A 413 -30.34 -9.25 21.50
CA ILE A 413 -29.04 -9.93 21.56
C ILE A 413 -29.14 -11.36 21.02
N VAL A 414 -30.12 -12.14 21.49
CA VAL A 414 -30.35 -13.53 21.10
C VAL A 414 -31.83 -13.70 20.75
N PRO A 415 -32.28 -13.24 19.56
CA PRO A 415 -33.70 -13.25 19.21
C PRO A 415 -34.37 -14.64 19.19
N GLN A 416 -33.57 -15.70 19.13
CA GLN A 416 -34.05 -17.08 19.16
C GLN A 416 -34.25 -17.65 20.57
N ALA A 417 -33.80 -16.96 21.62
CA ALA A 417 -34.04 -17.38 22.99
C ALA A 417 -35.52 -17.18 23.36
N LYS A 418 -36.05 -18.00 24.26
CA LYS A 418 -37.42 -17.88 24.77
C LYS A 418 -37.48 -17.18 26.13
N SER A 419 -36.35 -17.05 26.81
CA SER A 419 -36.24 -16.33 28.08
C SER A 419 -34.85 -15.71 28.27
N LYS A 420 -34.72 -14.82 29.26
CA LYS A 420 -33.45 -14.20 29.67
C LYS A 420 -32.43 -15.25 30.13
N GLU A 421 -32.89 -16.28 30.84
CA GLU A 421 -32.07 -17.40 31.33
C GLU A 421 -31.58 -18.27 30.18
N GLU A 422 -32.41 -18.48 29.15
CA GLU A 422 -31.97 -19.16 27.93
C GLU A 422 -30.95 -18.34 27.13
N ALA A 423 -31.14 -17.01 27.02
CA ALA A 423 -30.17 -16.13 26.40
C ALA A 423 -28.80 -16.19 27.11
N LEU A 424 -28.80 -16.19 28.45
CA LEU A 424 -27.57 -16.34 29.25
C LEU A 424 -26.90 -17.70 28.99
N ARG A 425 -27.67 -18.79 28.98
CA ARG A 425 -27.13 -20.14 28.67
C ARG A 425 -26.51 -20.21 27.27
N LEU A 426 -27.16 -19.61 26.27
CA LEU A 426 -26.65 -19.56 24.89
C LEU A 426 -25.36 -18.73 24.78
N LEU A 427 -25.27 -17.60 25.49
CA LEU A 427 -24.05 -16.80 25.55
C LEU A 427 -22.91 -17.56 26.21
N HIS A 428 -23.14 -18.25 27.34
CA HIS A 428 -22.14 -19.08 28.00
C HIS A 428 -21.68 -20.27 27.17
N LYS A 429 -22.54 -20.83 26.31
CA LYS A 429 -22.16 -21.86 25.34
C LYS A 429 -21.18 -21.37 24.27
N ILE A 430 -21.24 -20.08 23.92
CA ILE A 430 -20.32 -19.45 22.96
C ILE A 430 -19.05 -18.96 23.67
N TYR A 431 -19.22 -18.37 24.85
CA TYR A 431 -18.17 -17.78 25.67
C TYR A 431 -18.29 -18.27 27.12
N PRO A 432 -17.49 -19.27 27.52
CA PRO A 432 -17.56 -19.82 28.88
C PRO A 432 -17.29 -18.74 29.95
N PRO A 433 -17.83 -18.86 31.18
CA PRO A 433 -17.80 -17.81 32.21
C PRO A 433 -16.41 -17.21 32.48
N HIS A 434 -15.35 -18.03 32.48
CA HIS A 434 -13.99 -17.54 32.70
C HIS A 434 -13.50 -16.51 31.66
N LYS A 435 -14.16 -16.38 30.50
CA LYS A 435 -13.84 -15.39 29.47
C LYS A 435 -14.41 -14.00 29.76
N GLU A 436 -15.39 -13.87 30.66
CA GLU A 436 -15.96 -12.59 31.07
C GLU A 436 -14.90 -11.65 31.68
N ARG A 437 -13.80 -12.20 32.23
CA ARG A 437 -12.64 -11.43 32.71
C ARG A 437 -12.00 -10.50 31.67
N LEU A 438 -12.28 -10.72 30.38
CA LEU A 438 -11.78 -9.88 29.28
C LEU A 438 -12.74 -8.70 28.96
N GLY A 439 -13.88 -8.62 29.65
CA GLY A 439 -14.96 -7.66 29.45
C GLY A 439 -15.97 -8.12 28.38
N VAL A 440 -17.25 -7.91 28.66
CA VAL A 440 -18.37 -8.17 27.74
C VAL A 440 -18.68 -6.89 26.96
N HIS A 441 -18.46 -6.91 25.65
CA HIS A 441 -18.68 -5.77 24.76
C HIS A 441 -20.00 -5.96 24.02
N VAL A 442 -20.92 -5.01 24.20
CA VAL A 442 -22.17 -4.89 23.45
C VAL A 442 -21.95 -3.89 22.33
N ILE A 443 -22.04 -4.36 21.09
CA ILE A 443 -21.84 -3.58 19.88
C ILE A 443 -23.22 -3.32 19.28
N GLU A 444 -23.72 -2.10 19.44
CA GLU A 444 -24.97 -1.71 18.80
C GLU A 444 -24.73 -1.44 17.32
N VAL A 445 -25.45 -2.15 16.46
CA VAL A 445 -25.31 -2.08 15.00
C VAL A 445 -26.59 -1.61 14.35
N GLN A 446 -26.44 -0.80 13.31
CA GLN A 446 -27.50 -0.37 12.42
C GLN A 446 -27.10 -0.68 10.98
N LYS A 447 -28.04 -1.19 10.20
CA LYS A 447 -27.84 -1.37 8.75
C LYS A 447 -27.72 -0.04 8.04
#